data_AF-A0ABD5CAE0-F1
#
_entry.id   AF-A0ABD5CAE0-F1
#
_cell.length_a   1.000
_cell.length_b   1.000
_cell.length_c   1.000
_cell.angle_alpha   90.00
_cell.angle_beta   90.00
_cell.angle_gamma   90.00
#
_symmetry.space_group_name_H-M   'P 1'
#
loop_
_entity.id
_entity.type
_entity.pdbx_description
1 polymer ?
#
loop_
_entity_poly.entity_id
_entity_poly.type
_entity_poly.pdbx_seq_one_letter_code
_entity_poly.pdbx_strand_id
1 'polypeptide(L)'
;MTNSGWDIAMWRIDAKYDLPQFVASSLVRKIAANHFHLPATDRHRFQPIPDDVIARIEDIVRQAYIEAGEDVGGDILRAHLWRQALDGRRAMIASGELLTPTEFTRRIGVTENRLTQLLDSYSVFAVEVDGVEYVPAFLSDPSLNRKRLQAICQIIMPAPPLSRLDFLTAQNGTLGDRTPLDMLDDDGDYKVLERAAAAWAAEWSRTSVRVYDGLHETEPIDVSPLYTASAEIDPRRPLWKRASEALHAQGYQWPLGPYMDARQFTLFVERQTAGDGASTPEACVQISVDGEDIRIRVVAASGTTLRTETMPAGNHRSLIDIAKRVIAYLTNATRA
;
A
#
# COMPACT_ATOMS: atom_id res chain seq x y z
N MET A 1 12.20 -2.10 -35.88
CA MET A 1 11.15 -1.19 -36.38
C MET A 1 9.96 -1.41 -35.48
N THR A 2 9.61 -0.43 -34.66
CA THR A 2 8.38 -0.47 -33.85
C THR A 2 7.20 -0.31 -34.81
N ASN A 3 6.31 -1.30 -34.87
CA ASN A 3 5.08 -1.18 -35.65
C ASN A 3 4.21 -0.11 -34.99
N SER A 4 3.62 0.79 -35.79
CA SER A 4 2.72 1.81 -35.25
C SER A 4 1.43 1.15 -34.73
N GLY A 5 0.70 1.85 -33.85
CA GLY A 5 -0.60 1.41 -33.39
C GLY A 5 -1.57 1.18 -34.55
N TRP A 6 -1.44 1.97 -35.62
CA TRP A 6 -2.18 1.81 -36.86
C TRP A 6 -1.84 0.48 -37.57
N ASP A 7 -0.56 0.14 -37.71
CA ASP A 7 -0.12 -1.10 -38.38
C ASP A 7 -0.62 -2.35 -37.63
N ILE A 8 -0.50 -2.33 -36.30
CA ILE A 8 -0.97 -3.42 -35.43
C ILE A 8 -2.50 -3.55 -35.52
N ALA A 9 -3.24 -2.43 -35.50
CA ALA A 9 -4.69 -2.43 -35.60
C ALA A 9 -5.17 -2.99 -36.95
N MET A 10 -4.57 -2.53 -38.05
CA MET A 10 -4.89 -3.02 -39.40
C MET A 10 -4.67 -4.51 -39.53
N TRP A 11 -3.51 -5.01 -39.09
CA TRP A 11 -3.21 -6.44 -39.13
C TRP A 11 -4.22 -7.28 -38.33
N ARG A 12 -4.64 -6.82 -37.15
CA ARG A 12 -5.64 -7.52 -36.30
C ARG A 12 -7.04 -7.48 -36.89
N ILE A 13 -7.43 -6.37 -37.51
CA ILE A 13 -8.73 -6.24 -38.17
C ILE A 13 -8.78 -7.18 -39.37
N ASP A 14 -7.76 -7.15 -40.22
CA ASP A 14 -7.67 -8.01 -41.42
C ASP A 14 -7.68 -9.51 -41.05
N ALA A 15 -7.07 -9.88 -39.92
CA ALA A 15 -7.07 -11.26 -39.43
C ALA A 15 -8.44 -11.74 -38.92
N LYS A 16 -9.35 -10.83 -38.54
CA LYS A 16 -10.60 -11.16 -37.84
C LYS A 16 -11.86 -10.84 -38.63
N TYR A 17 -11.80 -9.85 -39.53
CA TYR A 17 -12.94 -9.35 -40.27
C TYR A 17 -12.60 -9.20 -41.75
N ASP A 18 -13.50 -9.68 -42.60
CA ASP A 18 -13.42 -9.46 -44.04
C ASP A 18 -13.97 -8.07 -44.39
N LEU A 19 -13.15 -7.05 -44.17
CA LEU A 19 -13.49 -5.65 -44.47
C LEU A 19 -12.61 -5.13 -45.61
N PRO A 20 -13.17 -4.35 -46.56
CA PRO A 20 -12.34 -3.68 -47.55
C PRO A 20 -11.30 -2.79 -46.87
N GLN A 21 -10.04 -2.92 -47.29
CA GLN A 21 -8.89 -2.27 -46.63
C GLN A 21 -9.07 -0.74 -46.46
N PHE A 22 -9.71 -0.07 -47.43
CA PHE A 22 -10.00 1.36 -47.35
C PHE A 22 -11.02 1.70 -46.24
N VAL A 23 -12.00 0.83 -46.00
CA VAL A 23 -13.00 0.98 -44.94
C VAL A 23 -12.34 0.78 -43.58
N ALA A 24 -11.57 -0.31 -43.42
CA ALA A 24 -10.82 -0.60 -42.20
C ALA A 24 -9.85 0.55 -41.85
N SER A 25 -9.04 1.00 -42.82
CA SER A 25 -8.11 2.12 -42.64
C SER A 25 -8.81 3.42 -42.23
N SER A 26 -9.92 3.76 -42.89
CA SER A 26 -10.71 4.94 -42.55
C SER A 26 -11.31 4.84 -41.15
N LEU A 27 -11.78 3.65 -40.76
CA LEU A 27 -12.36 3.38 -39.45
C LEU A 27 -11.32 3.51 -38.33
N VAL A 28 -10.14 2.91 -38.49
CA VAL A 28 -9.02 3.01 -37.53
C VAL A 28 -8.64 4.47 -37.29
N ARG A 29 -8.44 5.25 -38.36
CA ARG A 29 -8.08 6.68 -38.25
C ARG A 29 -9.13 7.50 -37.54
N LYS A 30 -10.42 7.25 -37.84
CA LYS A 30 -11.54 7.95 -37.21
C LYS A 30 -11.65 7.62 -35.73
N ILE A 31 -11.50 6.35 -35.36
CA ILE A 31 -11.52 5.91 -33.96
C ILE A 31 -10.35 6.52 -33.19
N ALA A 32 -9.12 6.45 -33.72
CA ALA A 32 -7.94 7.02 -33.08
C ALA A 32 -8.06 8.55 -32.89
N ALA A 33 -8.61 9.26 -33.86
CA ALA A 33 -8.82 10.71 -33.78
C ALA A 33 -9.93 11.15 -32.81
N ASN A 34 -10.80 10.23 -32.37
CA ASN A 34 -11.95 10.52 -31.51
C ASN A 34 -11.88 9.75 -30.19
N HIS A 35 -10.73 9.80 -29.52
CA HIS A 35 -10.51 9.16 -28.21
C HIS A 35 -10.84 7.66 -28.19
N PHE A 36 -10.46 6.94 -29.24
CA PHE A 36 -10.67 5.50 -29.38
C PHE A 36 -12.14 5.07 -29.30
N HIS A 37 -13.01 5.92 -29.85
CA HIS A 37 -14.43 5.68 -30.02
C HIS A 37 -14.90 6.26 -31.37
N LEU A 38 -15.83 5.59 -32.05
CA LEU A 38 -16.46 6.12 -33.25
C LEU A 38 -17.71 6.93 -32.86
N PRO A 39 -17.73 8.25 -33.11
CA PRO A 39 -18.88 9.09 -32.79
C PRO A 39 -20.16 8.55 -33.44
N ALA A 40 -21.29 8.61 -32.73
CA ALA A 40 -22.59 8.16 -33.23
C ALA A 40 -22.94 8.82 -34.59
N THR A 41 -22.54 10.08 -34.77
CA THR A 41 -22.72 10.82 -36.02
C THR A 41 -21.92 10.25 -37.19
N ASP A 42 -20.82 9.53 -36.97
CA ASP A 42 -20.03 8.92 -38.04
C ASP A 42 -20.41 7.45 -38.31
N ARG A 43 -21.19 6.79 -37.43
CA ARG A 43 -21.58 5.38 -37.56
C ARG A 43 -22.34 5.06 -38.85
N HIS A 44 -23.22 5.97 -39.31
CA HIS A 44 -23.97 5.77 -40.55
C HIS A 44 -23.06 5.63 -41.79
N ARG A 45 -21.85 6.18 -41.75
CA ARG A 45 -20.87 6.12 -42.85
C ARG A 45 -20.21 4.75 -43.00
N PHE A 46 -20.30 3.93 -41.96
CA PHE A 46 -19.70 2.60 -41.91
C PHE A 46 -20.75 1.47 -41.98
N GLN A 47 -22.02 1.81 -42.23
CA GLN A 47 -23.01 0.80 -42.58
C GLN A 47 -22.60 0.09 -43.89
N PRO A 48 -22.72 -1.24 -43.98
CA PRO A 48 -23.56 -2.11 -43.16
C PRO A 48 -22.88 -2.78 -41.94
N ILE A 49 -21.73 -2.30 -41.46
CA ILE A 49 -21.03 -2.93 -40.32
C ILE A 49 -21.91 -2.86 -39.06
N PRO A 50 -22.21 -4.00 -38.40
CA PRO A 50 -22.97 -4.02 -37.15
C PRO A 50 -22.29 -3.25 -36.02
N ASP A 51 -23.09 -2.66 -35.12
CA ASP A 51 -22.57 -1.86 -33.99
C ASP A 51 -21.67 -2.67 -33.04
N ASP A 52 -21.95 -3.96 -32.85
CA ASP A 52 -21.13 -4.85 -32.02
C ASP A 52 -19.78 -5.16 -32.68
N VAL A 53 -19.71 -5.21 -34.01
CA VAL A 53 -18.46 -5.33 -34.76
C VAL A 53 -17.66 -4.02 -34.64
N ILE A 54 -18.31 -2.86 -34.78
CA ILE A 54 -17.67 -1.55 -34.58
C ILE A 54 -17.08 -1.46 -33.16
N ALA A 55 -17.84 -1.82 -32.13
CA ALA A 55 -17.36 -1.81 -30.74
C ALA A 55 -16.13 -2.73 -30.54
N ARG A 56 -16.09 -3.90 -31.20
CA ARG A 56 -14.91 -4.77 -31.16
C ARG A 56 -13.72 -4.19 -31.92
N ILE A 57 -13.95 -3.46 -33.01
CA ILE A 57 -12.90 -2.76 -33.75
C ILE A 57 -12.35 -1.59 -32.92
N GLU A 58 -13.20 -0.84 -32.22
CA GLU A 58 -12.78 0.20 -31.27
C GLU A 58 -11.82 -0.37 -30.20
N ASP A 59 -12.14 -1.53 -29.64
CA ASP A 59 -11.25 -2.22 -28.69
C ASP A 59 -9.93 -2.66 -29.35
N ILE A 60 -9.96 -3.23 -30.57
CA ILE A 60 -8.73 -3.59 -31.31
C ILE A 60 -7.82 -2.38 -31.54
N VAL A 61 -8.38 -1.25 -32.00
CA VAL A 61 -7.61 -0.03 -32.26
C VAL A 61 -7.00 0.50 -30.98
N ARG A 62 -7.77 0.55 -29.89
CA ARG A 62 -7.30 0.97 -28.57
C ARG A 62 -6.12 0.11 -28.08
N GLN A 63 -6.27 -1.21 -28.15
CA GLN A 63 -5.25 -2.16 -27.72
C GLN A 63 -3.96 -2.04 -28.55
N ALA A 64 -4.10 -1.87 -29.86
CA ALA A 64 -2.98 -1.72 -30.78
C ALA A 64 -2.14 -0.46 -30.50
N TYR A 65 -2.78 0.67 -30.22
CA TYR A 65 -2.09 1.92 -29.90
C TYR A 65 -1.40 1.87 -28.53
N ILE A 66 -2.01 1.22 -27.53
CA ILE A 66 -1.37 0.99 -26.23
C ILE A 66 -0.10 0.13 -26.40
N GLU A 67 -0.18 -0.96 -27.16
CA GLU A 67 0.94 -1.86 -27.42
C GLU A 67 2.09 -1.19 -28.18
N ALA A 68 1.77 -0.26 -29.09
CA ALA A 68 2.76 0.56 -29.77
C ALA A 68 3.43 1.60 -28.86
N GLY A 69 2.96 1.78 -27.62
CA GLY A 69 3.45 2.80 -26.70
C GLY A 69 3.03 4.22 -27.08
N GLU A 70 1.96 4.36 -27.87
CA GLU A 70 1.44 5.66 -28.29
C GLU A 70 0.54 6.27 -27.20
N ASP A 71 0.41 7.60 -27.20
CA ASP A 71 -0.44 8.29 -26.23
C ASP A 71 -1.93 8.04 -26.54
N VAL A 72 -2.58 7.31 -25.64
CA VAL A 72 -4.02 7.02 -25.71
C VAL A 72 -4.85 7.80 -24.70
N GLY A 73 -4.23 8.68 -23.92
CA GLY A 73 -4.84 9.35 -22.78
C GLY A 73 -4.84 8.50 -21.50
N GLY A 74 -4.69 9.18 -20.35
CA GLY A 74 -4.44 8.54 -19.05
C GLY A 74 -5.56 7.60 -18.57
N ASP A 75 -6.82 7.93 -18.80
CA ASP A 75 -7.96 7.11 -18.34
C ASP A 75 -8.07 5.80 -19.12
N ILE A 76 -7.82 5.84 -20.43
CA ILE A 76 -7.84 4.67 -21.30
C ILE A 76 -6.70 3.72 -20.94
N LEU A 77 -5.50 4.27 -20.76
CA LEU A 77 -4.34 3.50 -20.32
C LEU A 77 -4.59 2.87 -18.95
N ARG A 78 -5.12 3.64 -17.97
CA ARG A 78 -5.44 3.13 -16.63
C ARG A 78 -6.47 2.00 -16.68
N ALA A 79 -7.55 2.16 -17.44
CA ALA A 79 -8.58 1.13 -17.58
C ALA A 79 -8.04 -0.14 -18.23
N HIS A 80 -7.15 0.00 -19.22
CA HIS A 80 -6.49 -1.14 -19.85
C HIS A 80 -5.54 -1.87 -18.89
N LEU A 81 -4.68 -1.13 -18.17
CA LEU A 81 -3.77 -1.72 -17.17
C LEU A 81 -4.54 -2.43 -16.05
N TRP A 82 -5.66 -1.85 -15.60
CA TRP A 82 -6.55 -2.49 -14.63
C TRP A 82 -7.10 -3.81 -15.16
N ARG A 83 -7.57 -3.84 -16.41
CA ARG A 83 -8.09 -5.05 -17.04
C ARG A 83 -7.01 -6.12 -17.19
N GLN A 84 -5.82 -5.76 -17.66
CA GLN A 84 -4.68 -6.67 -17.74
C GLN A 84 -4.31 -7.25 -16.37
N ALA A 85 -4.27 -6.41 -15.32
CA ALA A 85 -3.99 -6.87 -13.97
C ALA A 85 -5.05 -7.87 -13.47
N LEU A 86 -6.32 -7.63 -13.78
CA LEU A 86 -7.41 -8.54 -13.39
C LEU A 86 -7.37 -9.86 -14.16
N ASP A 87 -7.13 -9.81 -15.48
CA ASP A 87 -7.00 -11.02 -16.30
C ASP A 87 -5.77 -11.85 -15.87
N GLY A 88 -4.67 -11.20 -15.50
CA GLY A 88 -3.52 -11.85 -14.88
C GLY A 88 -3.89 -12.59 -13.59
N ARG A 89 -4.64 -11.96 -12.68
CA ARG A 89 -5.11 -12.61 -11.44
C ARG A 89 -6.03 -13.80 -11.71
N ARG A 90 -6.92 -13.69 -12.70
CA ARG A 90 -7.76 -14.83 -13.14
C ARG A 90 -6.93 -15.97 -13.70
N ALA A 91 -5.87 -15.67 -14.44
CA ALA A 91 -4.93 -16.68 -14.92
C ALA A 91 -4.21 -17.39 -13.75
N MET A 92 -3.83 -16.67 -12.68
CA MET A 92 -3.24 -17.27 -11.48
C MET A 92 -4.21 -18.22 -10.74
N ILE A 93 -5.50 -17.93 -10.77
CA ILE A 93 -6.53 -18.85 -10.26
C ILE A 93 -6.58 -20.10 -11.16
N ALA A 94 -6.64 -19.90 -12.48
CA ALA A 94 -6.73 -21.00 -13.45
C ALA A 94 -5.48 -21.91 -13.43
N SER A 95 -4.29 -21.36 -13.17
CA SER A 95 -3.04 -22.11 -13.04
C SER A 95 -2.88 -22.79 -11.68
N GLY A 96 -3.71 -22.43 -10.68
CA GLY A 96 -3.63 -22.95 -9.32
C GLY A 96 -2.55 -22.30 -8.45
N GLU A 97 -2.02 -21.15 -8.87
CA GLU A 97 -1.13 -20.29 -8.07
C GLU A 97 -1.90 -19.57 -6.95
N LEU A 98 -3.18 -19.31 -7.16
CA LEU A 98 -4.12 -18.82 -6.15
C LEU A 98 -5.16 -19.89 -5.86
N LEU A 99 -5.29 -20.28 -4.58
CA LEU A 99 -6.17 -21.35 -4.13
C LEU A 99 -7.40 -20.80 -3.44
N THR A 100 -8.53 -21.48 -3.58
CA THR A 100 -9.67 -21.20 -2.70
C THR A 100 -9.31 -21.55 -1.24
N PRO A 101 -9.93 -20.90 -0.23
CA PRO A 101 -9.72 -21.24 1.19
C PRO A 101 -9.90 -22.73 1.50
N THR A 102 -10.90 -23.38 0.89
CA THR A 102 -11.18 -24.81 1.04
C THR A 102 -10.08 -25.69 0.45
N GLU A 103 -9.51 -25.31 -0.70
CA GLU A 103 -8.40 -26.06 -1.28
C GLU A 103 -7.13 -25.89 -0.47
N PHE A 104 -6.87 -24.68 0.03
CA PHE A 104 -5.72 -24.38 0.87
C PHE A 104 -5.75 -25.21 2.17
N THR A 105 -6.87 -25.19 2.91
CA THR A 105 -7.04 -25.98 4.15
C THR A 105 -6.85 -27.47 3.93
N ARG A 106 -7.40 -28.00 2.82
CA ARG A 106 -7.20 -29.39 2.40
C ARG A 106 -5.72 -29.72 2.15
N ARG A 107 -4.95 -28.82 1.50
CA ARG A 107 -3.53 -29.03 1.21
C ARG A 107 -2.67 -29.05 2.48
N ILE A 108 -2.91 -28.14 3.42
CA ILE A 108 -2.11 -28.05 4.65
C ILE A 108 -2.66 -28.89 5.82
N GLY A 109 -3.78 -29.58 5.61
CA GLY A 109 -4.41 -30.47 6.60
C GLY A 109 -4.93 -29.74 7.85
N VAL A 110 -5.48 -28.53 7.71
CA VAL A 110 -6.03 -27.76 8.83
C VAL A 110 -7.52 -27.49 8.66
N THR A 111 -8.20 -27.12 9.74
CA THR A 111 -9.61 -26.71 9.71
C THR A 111 -9.78 -25.26 9.23
N GLU A 112 -10.98 -24.87 8.81
CA GLU A 112 -11.31 -23.49 8.45
C GLU A 112 -11.03 -22.51 9.60
N ASN A 113 -11.42 -22.87 10.83
CA ASN A 113 -11.11 -22.07 12.02
C ASN A 113 -9.59 -21.84 12.19
N ARG A 114 -8.77 -22.83 11.84
CA ARG A 114 -7.32 -22.69 11.89
C ARG A 114 -6.80 -21.79 10.76
N LEU A 115 -7.42 -21.81 9.59
CA LEU A 115 -7.10 -20.84 8.53
C LEU A 115 -7.44 -19.42 8.97
N THR A 116 -8.61 -19.19 9.56
CA THR A 116 -8.99 -17.87 10.13
C THR A 116 -7.95 -17.39 11.12
N GLN A 117 -7.51 -18.24 12.05
CA GLN A 117 -6.43 -17.89 12.98
C GLN A 117 -5.11 -17.51 12.30
N LEU A 118 -4.74 -18.19 11.21
CA LEU A 118 -3.51 -17.89 10.47
C LEU A 118 -3.62 -16.57 9.69
N LEU A 119 -4.81 -16.22 9.19
CA LEU A 119 -5.10 -14.95 8.55
C LEU A 119 -5.09 -13.82 9.57
N ASP A 120 -5.76 -14.00 10.72
CA ASP A 120 -5.82 -13.03 11.82
C ASP A 120 -4.44 -12.76 12.43
N SER A 121 -3.59 -13.79 12.51
CA SER A 121 -2.20 -13.65 12.98
C SER A 121 -1.22 -13.21 11.89
N TYR A 122 -1.71 -12.94 10.68
CA TYR A 122 -0.93 -12.57 9.49
C TYR A 122 0.19 -13.57 9.14
N SER A 123 0.05 -14.81 9.59
CA SER A 123 0.96 -15.90 9.26
C SER A 123 0.74 -16.41 7.84
N VAL A 124 -0.45 -16.17 7.29
CA VAL A 124 -0.77 -16.27 5.87
C VAL A 124 -1.58 -15.04 5.46
N PHE A 125 -1.83 -14.86 4.17
CA PHE A 125 -2.68 -13.79 3.67
C PHE A 125 -3.50 -14.26 2.49
N ALA A 126 -4.60 -13.55 2.22
CA ALA A 126 -5.44 -13.77 1.06
C ALA A 126 -5.40 -12.55 0.13
N VAL A 127 -5.53 -12.82 -1.17
CA VAL A 127 -5.63 -11.86 -2.25
C VAL A 127 -7.05 -11.86 -2.76
N GLU A 128 -7.66 -10.68 -2.89
CA GLU A 128 -8.98 -10.53 -3.48
C GLU A 128 -8.90 -10.50 -5.02
N VAL A 129 -9.73 -11.32 -5.66
CA VAL A 129 -9.94 -11.33 -7.12
C VAL A 129 -11.44 -11.39 -7.37
N ASP A 130 -11.98 -10.41 -8.10
CA ASP A 130 -13.42 -10.30 -8.39
C ASP A 130 -14.32 -10.38 -7.13
N GLY A 131 -13.87 -9.80 -6.00
CA GLY A 131 -14.60 -9.80 -4.73
C GLY A 131 -14.53 -11.11 -3.94
N VAL A 132 -13.69 -12.06 -4.35
CA VAL A 132 -13.49 -13.36 -3.68
C VAL A 132 -12.05 -13.48 -3.20
N GLU A 133 -11.85 -14.00 -1.99
CA GLU A 133 -10.54 -14.20 -1.39
C GLU A 133 -9.89 -15.53 -1.84
N TYR A 134 -8.62 -15.45 -2.22
CA TYR A 134 -7.79 -16.60 -2.58
C TYR A 134 -6.46 -16.57 -1.82
N VAL A 135 -5.95 -17.74 -1.43
CA VAL A 135 -4.69 -17.88 -0.70
C VAL A 135 -3.58 -18.31 -1.68
N PRO A 136 -2.41 -17.64 -1.71
CA PRO A 136 -1.28 -18.05 -2.53
C PRO A 136 -0.84 -19.49 -2.26
N ALA A 137 -0.66 -20.28 -3.33
CA ALA A 137 -0.40 -21.71 -3.26
C ALA A 137 0.93 -22.05 -2.58
N PHE A 138 1.97 -21.22 -2.74
CA PHE A 138 3.27 -21.45 -2.11
C PHE A 138 3.19 -21.43 -0.56
N LEU A 139 2.19 -20.77 0.02
CA LEU A 139 1.97 -20.81 1.49
C LEU A 139 1.57 -22.21 1.98
N SER A 140 1.20 -23.11 1.06
CA SER A 140 0.91 -24.52 1.32
C SER A 140 2.04 -25.48 0.90
N ASP A 141 3.16 -24.97 0.37
CA ASP A 141 4.25 -25.79 -0.11
C ASP A 141 5.02 -26.42 1.06
N PRO A 142 5.05 -27.77 1.17
CA PRO A 142 5.76 -28.45 2.25
C PRO A 142 7.29 -28.40 2.11
N SER A 143 7.83 -28.02 0.95
CA SER A 143 9.27 -27.89 0.72
C SER A 143 9.85 -26.63 1.37
N LEU A 144 9.03 -25.60 1.58
CA LEU A 144 9.47 -24.33 2.18
C LEU A 144 9.51 -24.41 3.70
N ASN A 145 10.46 -23.70 4.31
CA ASN A 145 10.48 -23.51 5.76
C ASN A 145 9.28 -22.68 6.24
N ARG A 146 8.18 -23.38 6.58
CA ARG A 146 6.90 -22.78 6.97
C ARG A 146 7.02 -21.79 8.12
N LYS A 147 7.86 -22.05 9.13
CA LYS A 147 8.00 -21.15 10.29
C LYS A 147 8.59 -19.81 9.86
N ARG A 148 9.63 -19.85 9.03
CA ARG A 148 10.28 -18.66 8.47
C ARG A 148 9.36 -17.92 7.51
N LEU A 149 8.66 -18.64 6.63
CA LEU A 149 7.69 -18.03 5.72
C LEU A 149 6.58 -17.28 6.48
N GLN A 150 6.05 -17.89 7.54
CA GLN A 150 5.04 -17.24 8.40
C GLN A 150 5.59 -16.00 9.10
N ALA A 151 6.84 -16.04 9.57
CA ALA A 151 7.50 -14.89 10.17
C ALA A 151 7.70 -13.76 9.14
N ILE A 152 8.11 -14.07 7.91
CA ILE A 152 8.20 -13.08 6.82
C ILE A 152 6.82 -12.49 6.51
N CYS A 153 5.77 -13.31 6.39
CA CYS A 153 4.39 -12.83 6.17
C CYS A 153 3.96 -11.81 7.23
N GLN A 154 4.31 -12.06 8.49
CA GLN A 154 4.05 -11.14 9.59
C GLN A 154 4.88 -9.87 9.53
N ILE A 155 6.11 -9.93 9.02
CA ILE A 155 6.95 -8.75 8.78
C ILE A 155 6.34 -7.86 7.71
N ILE A 156 5.95 -8.45 6.58
CA ILE A 156 5.47 -7.74 5.40
C ILE A 156 3.99 -7.38 5.44
N MET A 157 3.28 -7.76 6.51
CA MET A 157 1.86 -7.51 6.73
C MET A 157 1.37 -6.09 6.42
N PRO A 158 2.12 -5.01 6.74
CA PRO A 158 1.64 -3.65 6.47
C PRO A 158 1.37 -3.38 4.98
N ALA A 159 1.95 -4.16 4.06
CA ALA A 159 1.72 -3.99 2.64
C ALA A 159 0.39 -4.62 2.17
N PRO A 160 -0.25 -4.07 1.12
CA PRO A 160 -1.39 -4.69 0.46
C PRO A 160 -1.10 -6.16 0.06
N PRO A 161 -2.10 -7.06 0.09
CA PRO A 161 -1.90 -8.48 -0.22
C PRO A 161 -1.16 -8.78 -1.52
N LEU A 162 -1.46 -8.04 -2.59
CA LEU A 162 -0.80 -8.21 -3.88
C LEU A 162 0.68 -7.80 -3.83
N SER A 163 1.00 -6.71 -3.14
CA SER A 163 2.40 -6.30 -2.95
C SER A 163 3.19 -7.31 -2.13
N ARG A 164 2.55 -8.00 -1.18
CA ARG A 164 3.15 -9.11 -0.42
C ARG A 164 3.41 -10.33 -1.30
N LEU A 165 2.46 -10.66 -2.18
CA LEU A 165 2.61 -11.71 -3.18
C LEU A 165 3.81 -11.41 -4.09
N ASP A 166 3.83 -10.22 -4.69
CA ASP A 166 4.91 -9.77 -5.57
C ASP A 166 6.26 -9.79 -4.86
N PHE A 167 6.34 -9.27 -3.63
CA PHE A 167 7.56 -9.27 -2.84
C PHE A 167 8.12 -10.69 -2.68
N LEU A 168 7.27 -11.66 -2.33
CA LEU A 168 7.69 -13.04 -2.07
C LEU A 168 8.09 -13.79 -3.34
N THR A 169 7.43 -13.53 -4.48
CA THR A 169 7.64 -14.31 -5.71
C THR A 169 8.57 -13.67 -6.72
N ALA A 170 8.79 -12.35 -6.66
CA ALA A 170 9.65 -11.65 -7.60
C ALA A 170 11.12 -11.69 -7.17
N GLN A 171 12.01 -11.58 -8.17
CA GLN A 171 13.43 -11.36 -7.93
C GLN A 171 13.64 -9.98 -7.29
N ASN A 172 14.50 -9.90 -6.29
CA ASN A 172 14.75 -8.68 -5.56
C ASN A 172 16.24 -8.30 -5.64
N GLY A 173 16.55 -7.13 -6.21
CA GLY A 173 17.92 -6.64 -6.35
C GLY A 173 18.64 -6.46 -5.01
N THR A 174 17.91 -6.15 -3.92
CA THR A 174 18.51 -6.05 -2.57
C THR A 174 18.90 -7.42 -2.00
N LEU A 175 18.34 -8.50 -2.56
CA LEU A 175 18.61 -9.89 -2.18
C LEU A 175 19.58 -10.60 -3.15
N GLY A 176 20.21 -9.84 -4.06
CA GLY A 176 21.11 -10.37 -5.09
C GLY A 176 20.35 -11.12 -6.18
N ASP A 177 19.22 -10.57 -6.63
CA ASP A 177 18.34 -11.12 -7.68
C ASP A 177 17.71 -12.49 -7.36
N ARG A 178 17.76 -12.88 -6.09
CA ARG A 178 17.04 -14.04 -5.55
C ARG A 178 15.63 -13.67 -5.12
N THR A 179 14.74 -14.65 -5.07
CA THR A 179 13.41 -14.45 -4.47
C THR A 179 13.50 -14.62 -2.95
N PRO A 180 12.63 -13.97 -2.16
CA PRO A 180 12.52 -14.27 -0.74
C PRO A 180 12.27 -15.75 -0.41
N LEU A 181 11.55 -16.47 -1.26
CA LEU A 181 11.26 -17.89 -1.04
C LEU A 181 12.54 -18.74 -1.08
N ASP A 182 13.49 -18.42 -1.96
CA ASP A 182 14.79 -19.12 -2.07
C ASP A 182 15.68 -18.95 -0.82
N MET A 183 15.42 -17.91 -0.02
CA MET A 183 16.26 -17.52 1.12
C MET A 183 15.75 -18.07 2.45
N LEU A 184 14.69 -18.88 2.44
CA LEU A 184 14.06 -19.37 3.67
C LEU A 184 14.86 -20.47 4.36
N ASP A 185 15.64 -21.29 3.64
CA ASP A 185 16.25 -22.48 4.23
C ASP A 185 17.61 -22.23 4.88
N ASP A 186 18.41 -21.29 4.36
CA ASP A 186 19.71 -20.94 4.93
C ASP A 186 19.62 -19.88 6.04
N ASP A 187 20.35 -20.08 7.13
CA ASP A 187 20.34 -19.18 8.31
C ASP A 187 20.91 -17.79 8.01
N GLY A 188 21.94 -17.72 7.16
CA GLY A 188 22.59 -16.48 6.77
C GLY A 188 21.69 -15.66 5.85
N ASP A 189 21.16 -16.32 4.82
CA ASP A 189 20.24 -15.74 3.86
C ASP A 189 18.93 -15.31 4.54
N TYR A 190 18.37 -16.14 5.41
CA TYR A 190 17.15 -15.78 6.13
C TYR A 190 17.32 -14.50 6.96
N LYS A 191 18.49 -14.31 7.61
CA LYS A 191 18.77 -13.06 8.35
C LYS A 191 18.90 -11.84 7.44
N VAL A 192 19.39 -12.01 6.20
CA VAL A 192 19.42 -10.94 5.21
C VAL A 192 17.98 -10.63 4.76
N LEU A 193 17.19 -11.66 4.49
CA LEU A 193 15.78 -11.52 4.12
C LEU A 193 14.97 -10.82 5.22
N GLU A 194 15.12 -11.19 6.49
CA GLU A 194 14.39 -10.55 7.59
C GLU A 194 14.63 -9.03 7.65
N ARG A 195 15.90 -8.61 7.46
CA ARG A 195 16.25 -7.17 7.44
C ARG A 195 15.68 -6.47 6.22
N ALA A 196 15.79 -7.08 5.05
CA ALA A 196 15.26 -6.53 3.80
C ALA A 196 13.72 -6.42 3.86
N ALA A 197 13.05 -7.46 4.35
CA ALA A 197 11.60 -7.48 4.54
C ALA A 197 11.15 -6.41 5.55
N ALA A 198 11.88 -6.22 6.65
CA ALA A 198 11.56 -5.18 7.63
C ALA A 198 11.73 -3.75 7.06
N ALA A 199 12.78 -3.53 6.27
CA ALA A 199 13.00 -2.25 5.59
C ALA A 199 11.90 -1.99 4.55
N TRP A 200 11.62 -2.97 3.70
CA TRP A 200 10.56 -2.92 2.70
C TRP A 200 9.18 -2.68 3.34
N ALA A 201 8.85 -3.39 4.42
CA ALA A 201 7.58 -3.25 5.12
C ALA A 201 7.38 -1.86 5.75
N ALA A 202 8.46 -1.18 6.13
CA ALA A 202 8.39 0.16 6.71
C ALA A 202 7.85 1.20 5.71
N GLU A 203 8.08 1.02 4.40
CA GLU A 203 7.57 1.89 3.33
C GLU A 203 6.04 1.89 3.24
N TRP A 204 5.39 0.84 3.76
CA TRP A 204 3.94 0.66 3.69
C TRP A 204 3.19 1.19 4.92
N SER A 205 3.91 1.77 5.89
CA SER A 205 3.31 2.27 7.14
C SER A 205 3.99 3.56 7.57
N ARG A 206 3.19 4.61 7.71
CA ARG A 206 3.63 5.92 8.19
C ARG A 206 3.11 6.16 9.60
N THR A 207 4.00 6.49 10.52
CA THR A 207 3.61 7.05 11.83
C THR A 207 3.72 8.56 11.75
N SER A 208 2.68 9.26 12.18
CA SER A 208 2.66 10.73 12.27
C SER A 208 2.40 11.15 13.71
N VAL A 209 3.09 12.21 14.13
CA VAL A 209 2.88 12.90 15.40
C VAL A 209 2.42 14.32 15.08
N ARG A 210 1.20 14.66 15.48
CA ARG A 210 0.63 16.00 15.32
C ARG A 210 0.52 16.69 16.67
N VAL A 211 0.86 17.96 16.71
CA VAL A 211 0.90 18.78 17.92
C VAL A 211 -0.12 19.89 17.78
N TYR A 212 -1.02 20.03 18.75
CA TYR A 212 -2.05 21.07 18.76
C TYR A 212 -1.90 21.94 20.00
N ASP A 213 -2.22 23.22 19.88
CA ASP A 213 -2.27 24.15 21.01
C ASP A 213 -3.41 23.78 21.95
N GLY A 214 -3.18 23.83 23.26
CA GLY A 214 -4.17 23.48 24.29
C GLY A 214 -4.28 21.98 24.61
N LEU A 215 -5.18 21.67 25.54
CA LEU A 215 -5.38 20.32 26.07
C LEU A 215 -6.64 19.69 25.45
N HIS A 216 -6.44 18.76 24.51
CA HIS A 216 -7.50 18.10 23.75
C HIS A 216 -7.60 16.63 24.15
N GLU A 217 -8.82 16.09 24.14
CA GLU A 217 -9.04 14.63 24.32
C GLU A 217 -9.28 13.92 22.98
N THR A 218 -9.67 14.67 21.96
CA THR A 218 -9.89 14.20 20.58
C THR A 218 -9.23 15.16 19.61
N GLU A 219 -8.78 14.66 18.46
CA GLU A 219 -8.11 15.49 17.45
C GLU A 219 -9.06 16.60 16.94
N PRO A 220 -8.65 17.89 17.01
CA PRO A 220 -9.45 18.99 16.49
C PRO A 220 -9.62 18.90 14.96
N ILE A 221 -10.83 19.14 14.47
CA ILE A 221 -11.16 19.01 13.03
C ILE A 221 -10.85 20.31 12.26
N ASP A 222 -11.12 21.48 12.87
CA ASP A 222 -11.06 22.78 12.20
C ASP A 222 -9.86 23.64 12.64
N VAL A 223 -8.85 23.01 13.26
CA VAL A 223 -7.65 23.70 13.74
C VAL A 223 -6.43 23.07 13.08
N SER A 224 -5.54 23.88 12.54
CA SER A 224 -4.28 23.38 12.01
C SER A 224 -3.33 22.99 13.15
N PRO A 225 -2.59 21.87 13.04
CA PRO A 225 -1.59 21.52 14.03
C PRO A 225 -0.48 22.58 14.07
N LEU A 226 0.02 22.84 15.29
CA LEU A 226 1.23 23.63 15.54
C LEU A 226 2.47 22.99 14.90
N TYR A 227 2.47 21.67 14.82
CA TYR A 227 3.56 20.89 14.28
C TYR A 227 3.09 19.49 13.88
N THR A 228 3.61 18.98 12.78
CA THR A 228 3.43 17.60 12.31
C THR A 228 4.80 17.07 11.98
N ALA A 229 5.10 15.86 12.46
CA ALA A 229 6.27 15.10 12.05
C ALA A 229 5.86 13.67 11.68
N SER A 230 6.38 13.16 10.58
CA SER A 230 6.05 11.81 10.11
C SER A 230 7.28 11.02 9.74
N ALA A 231 7.18 9.70 9.82
CA ALA A 231 8.21 8.79 9.32
C ALA A 231 7.59 7.46 8.88
N GLU A 232 8.17 6.85 7.85
CA GLU A 232 7.87 5.49 7.41
C GLU A 232 8.53 4.50 8.36
N ILE A 233 7.72 3.80 9.15
CA ILE A 233 8.16 2.97 10.26
C ILE A 233 7.27 1.73 10.37
N ASP A 234 7.92 0.57 10.50
CA ASP A 234 7.29 -0.72 10.79
C ASP A 234 6.33 -0.60 12.00
N PRO A 235 5.01 -0.81 11.81
CA PRO A 235 4.00 -0.56 12.83
C PRO A 235 4.06 -1.53 14.00
N ARG A 236 4.80 -2.65 13.86
CA ARG A 236 5.02 -3.63 14.93
C ARG A 236 6.02 -3.12 15.97
N ARG A 237 6.79 -2.08 15.66
CA ARG A 237 7.67 -1.43 16.63
C ARG A 237 6.81 -0.75 17.72
N PRO A 238 7.26 -0.74 18.98
CA PRO A 238 6.53 -0.10 20.08
C PRO A 238 6.13 1.34 19.76
N LEU A 239 4.88 1.70 20.05
CA LEU A 239 4.27 3.00 19.73
C LEU A 239 5.18 4.18 20.03
N TRP A 240 5.70 4.28 21.25
CA TRP A 240 6.54 5.41 21.67
C TRP A 240 7.88 5.46 20.96
N LYS A 241 8.45 4.31 20.56
CA LYS A 241 9.65 4.30 19.71
C LYS A 241 9.34 4.86 18.32
N ARG A 242 8.19 4.51 17.74
CA ARG A 242 7.78 5.04 16.43
C ARG A 242 7.51 6.54 16.49
N ALA A 243 6.76 6.99 17.49
CA ALA A 243 6.51 8.42 17.72
C ALA A 243 7.82 9.19 17.95
N SER A 244 8.76 8.61 18.72
CA SER A 244 10.07 9.21 18.95
C SER A 244 10.82 9.37 17.63
N GLU A 245 10.86 8.32 16.82
CA GLU A 245 11.56 8.33 15.53
C GLU A 245 10.93 9.33 14.55
N ALA A 246 9.60 9.39 14.48
CA ALA A 246 8.89 10.39 13.68
C ALA A 246 9.28 11.83 14.06
N LEU A 247 9.34 12.15 15.36
CA LEU A 247 9.76 13.47 15.85
C LEU A 247 11.24 13.80 15.57
N HIS A 248 12.10 12.79 15.40
CA HIS A 248 13.54 12.97 15.15
C HIS A 248 13.92 12.82 13.67
N ALA A 249 13.06 12.22 12.86
CA ALA A 249 13.26 12.05 11.42
C ALA A 249 13.31 13.42 10.74
N GLN A 250 14.34 13.63 9.93
CA GLN A 250 14.48 14.84 9.13
C GLN A 250 13.69 14.67 7.83
N GLY A 251 12.97 15.71 7.39
CA GLY A 251 12.39 15.77 6.04
C GLY A 251 10.86 15.76 5.94
N TYR A 252 10.13 15.26 6.94
CA TYR A 252 8.66 15.28 6.95
C TYR A 252 8.12 16.05 8.16
N GLN A 253 8.57 17.30 8.28
CA GLN A 253 8.20 18.18 9.39
C GLN A 253 7.53 19.44 8.84
N TRP A 254 6.40 19.83 9.44
CA TRP A 254 5.67 21.02 9.04
C TRP A 254 4.91 21.66 10.21
N PRO A 255 4.87 23.00 10.35
CA PRO A 255 5.66 23.97 9.60
C PRO A 255 7.15 23.83 9.92
N LEU A 256 8.03 24.28 9.02
CA LEU A 256 9.43 24.51 9.38
C LEU A 256 9.44 25.80 10.23
N GLY A 257 10.04 25.74 11.43
CA GLY A 257 9.93 26.79 12.44
C GLY A 257 10.27 28.23 11.99
N PRO A 258 10.10 29.24 12.86
CA PRO A 258 10.01 29.12 14.32
C PRO A 258 8.64 28.63 14.81
N TYR A 259 8.67 27.82 15.87
CA TYR A 259 7.46 27.27 16.50
C TYR A 259 6.93 28.23 17.57
N MET A 260 5.61 28.28 17.75
CA MET A 260 5.00 29.04 18.85
C MET A 260 5.42 28.46 20.20
N ASP A 261 5.68 29.33 21.19
CA ASP A 261 5.89 28.93 22.59
C ASP A 261 4.54 28.61 23.22
N ALA A 262 4.08 27.37 23.05
CA ALA A 262 2.88 26.84 23.70
C ALA A 262 3.27 26.09 24.98
N ARG A 263 2.71 26.52 26.11
CA ARG A 263 2.93 25.88 27.43
C ARG A 263 1.92 24.79 27.74
N GLN A 264 0.83 24.72 26.98
CA GLN A 264 -0.16 23.66 27.04
C GLN A 264 -0.43 23.20 25.62
N PHE A 265 -0.24 21.92 25.36
CA PHE A 265 -0.40 21.37 24.03
C PHE A 265 -0.70 19.87 24.10
N THR A 266 -1.21 19.32 23.00
CA THR A 266 -1.58 17.92 22.89
C THR A 266 -0.89 17.27 21.71
N LEU A 267 -0.34 16.07 21.92
CA LEU A 267 0.22 15.21 20.88
C LEU A 267 -0.81 14.15 20.48
N PHE A 268 -1.08 14.03 19.19
CA PHE A 268 -1.78 12.89 18.60
C PHE A 268 -0.77 12.05 17.83
N VAL A 269 -0.75 10.75 18.10
CA VAL A 269 0.02 9.77 17.32
C VAL A 269 -0.97 8.96 16.49
N GLU A 270 -0.75 8.95 15.19
CA GLU A 270 -1.56 8.21 14.23
C GLU A 270 -0.68 7.30 13.37
N ARG A 271 -1.27 6.22 12.89
CA ARG A 271 -0.69 5.33 11.89
C ARG A 271 -1.51 5.38 10.62
N GLN A 272 -0.84 5.57 9.50
CA GLN A 272 -1.43 5.43 8.17
C GLN A 272 -0.77 4.26 7.46
N THR A 273 -1.56 3.29 7.02
CA THR A 273 -1.10 2.19 6.17
C THR A 273 -1.37 2.54 4.72
N ALA A 274 -0.42 2.24 3.83
CA ALA A 274 -0.56 2.53 2.41
C ALA A 274 -1.74 1.73 1.81
N GLY A 275 -2.65 2.43 1.14
CA GLY A 275 -3.89 1.88 0.60
C GLY A 275 -5.11 2.13 1.50
N ASP A 276 -4.91 2.45 2.79
CA ASP A 276 -6.01 2.83 3.67
C ASP A 276 -6.36 4.32 3.49
N GLY A 277 -7.65 4.60 3.35
CA GLY A 277 -8.16 5.96 3.18
C GLY A 277 -8.18 6.79 4.47
N ALA A 278 -8.02 6.15 5.64
CA ALA A 278 -8.09 6.79 6.95
C ALA A 278 -6.88 6.41 7.83
N SER A 279 -6.36 7.39 8.56
CA SER A 279 -5.40 7.14 9.63
C SER A 279 -6.07 6.41 10.79
N THR A 280 -5.34 5.49 11.42
CA THR A 280 -5.71 4.87 12.70
C THR A 280 -5.14 5.71 13.85
N PRO A 281 -5.97 6.31 14.73
CA PRO A 281 -5.48 6.96 15.94
C PRO A 281 -4.87 5.92 16.89
N GLU A 282 -3.68 6.19 17.41
CA GLU A 282 -2.97 5.27 18.31
C GLU A 282 -2.69 5.85 19.69
N ALA A 283 -2.50 7.16 19.82
CA ALA A 283 -2.39 7.83 21.12
C ALA A 283 -2.78 9.32 21.11
N CYS A 284 -3.15 9.79 22.30
CA CYS A 284 -3.39 11.19 22.65
C CYS A 284 -2.67 11.49 23.98
N VAL A 285 -1.75 12.46 23.97
CA VAL A 285 -0.95 12.86 25.13
C VAL A 285 -1.08 14.36 25.35
N GLN A 286 -1.66 14.74 26.48
CA GLN A 286 -1.75 16.12 26.94
C GLN A 286 -0.49 16.49 27.72
N ILE A 287 0.09 17.65 27.41
CA ILE A 287 1.31 18.16 28.01
C ILE A 287 1.06 19.57 28.51
N SER A 288 1.37 19.81 29.78
CA SER A 288 1.34 21.16 30.37
C SER A 288 2.64 21.44 31.10
N VAL A 289 3.27 22.57 30.79
CA VAL A 289 4.51 23.05 31.42
C VAL A 289 4.15 24.10 32.46
N ASP A 290 4.48 23.81 33.71
CA ASP A 290 4.23 24.66 34.87
C ASP A 290 5.54 24.93 35.60
N GLY A 291 6.13 26.11 35.34
CA GLY A 291 7.46 26.47 35.84
C GLY A 291 8.54 25.49 35.37
N GLU A 292 9.13 24.76 36.32
CA GLU A 292 10.19 23.77 36.08
C GLU A 292 9.65 22.35 35.90
N ASP A 293 8.34 22.13 35.93
CA ASP A 293 7.71 20.82 35.82
C ASP A 293 6.90 20.67 34.53
N ILE A 294 6.96 19.48 33.93
CA ILE A 294 6.11 19.04 32.83
C ILE A 294 5.15 18.01 33.38
N ARG A 295 3.85 18.30 33.33
CA ARG A 295 2.80 17.29 33.57
C ARG A 295 2.40 16.66 32.25
N ILE A 296 2.33 15.33 32.25
CA ILE A 296 2.00 14.48 31.11
C ILE A 296 0.74 13.70 31.47
N ARG A 297 -0.29 13.75 30.62
CA ARG A 297 -1.49 12.92 30.76
C ARG A 297 -1.71 12.15 29.47
N VAL A 298 -1.61 10.81 29.54
CA VAL A 298 -1.96 9.93 28.43
C VAL A 298 -3.47 9.71 28.47
N VAL A 299 -4.20 10.31 27.52
CA VAL A 299 -5.67 10.31 27.41
C VAL A 299 -6.17 9.11 26.61
N ALA A 300 -5.38 8.66 25.64
CA ALA A 300 -5.59 7.42 24.92
C ALA A 300 -4.24 6.88 24.47
N ALA A 301 -4.04 5.57 24.54
CA ALA A 301 -2.92 4.88 23.92
C ALA A 301 -3.27 3.41 23.74
N SER A 302 -3.20 2.90 22.52
CA SER A 302 -3.49 1.49 22.23
C SER A 302 -2.65 0.57 23.13
N GLY A 303 -3.33 -0.29 23.90
CA GLY A 303 -2.69 -1.25 24.79
C GLY A 303 -2.06 -0.70 26.08
N THR A 304 -2.33 0.56 26.45
CA THR A 304 -1.75 1.19 27.67
C THR A 304 -2.83 1.71 28.61
N THR A 305 -2.64 1.58 29.93
CA THR A 305 -3.46 2.25 30.95
C THR A 305 -3.29 3.77 30.90
N LEU A 306 -4.40 4.51 31.04
CA LEU A 306 -4.39 5.97 31.24
C LEU A 306 -3.57 6.32 32.47
N ARG A 307 -2.65 7.27 32.33
CA ARG A 307 -1.73 7.68 33.41
C ARG A 307 -1.44 9.17 33.36
N THR A 308 -1.18 9.72 34.53
CA THR A 308 -0.71 11.09 34.72
C THR A 308 0.61 11.05 35.46
N GLU A 309 1.63 11.69 34.88
CA GLU A 309 3.00 11.66 35.38
C GLU A 309 3.60 13.07 35.31
N THR A 310 4.59 13.34 36.15
CA THR A 310 5.31 14.61 36.17
C THR A 310 6.79 14.36 35.96
N MET A 311 7.45 15.20 35.16
CA MET A 311 8.89 15.16 34.96
C MET A 311 9.49 16.58 34.94
N PRO A 312 10.76 16.77 35.30
CA PRO A 312 11.38 18.10 35.29
C PRO A 312 11.54 18.63 33.85
N ALA A 313 11.23 19.90 33.60
CA ALA A 313 11.31 20.59 32.32
C ALA A 313 12.75 20.76 31.81
N GLY A 314 13.71 20.94 32.72
CA GLY A 314 15.12 21.15 32.39
C GLY A 314 15.37 22.41 31.54
N ASN A 315 16.43 22.40 30.74
CA ASN A 315 16.84 23.55 29.91
C ASN A 315 16.08 23.66 28.57
N HIS A 316 15.13 22.77 28.29
CA HIS A 316 14.41 22.72 27.02
C HIS A 316 13.30 23.76 27.00
N ARG A 317 13.38 24.71 26.07
CA ARG A 317 12.45 25.84 26.01
C ARG A 317 11.47 25.77 24.85
N SER A 318 11.75 24.97 23.82
CA SER A 318 10.86 24.89 22.66
C SER A 318 9.81 23.79 22.81
N LEU A 319 8.63 24.03 22.23
CA LEU A 319 7.53 23.08 22.09
C LEU A 319 8.03 21.69 21.63
N ILE A 320 8.90 21.68 20.62
CA ILE A 320 9.38 20.44 19.99
C ILE A 320 10.38 19.70 20.89
N ASP A 321 11.25 20.41 21.60
CA ASP A 321 12.18 19.77 22.54
C ASP A 321 11.44 19.12 23.71
N ILE A 322 10.39 19.79 24.21
CA ILE A 322 9.50 19.25 25.24
C ILE A 322 8.78 18.01 24.71
N ALA A 323 8.19 18.07 23.52
CA ALA A 323 7.49 16.94 22.90
C ALA A 323 8.43 15.72 22.72
N LYS A 324 9.65 15.93 22.18
CA LYS A 324 10.67 14.89 22.03
C LYS A 324 11.03 14.25 23.37
N ARG A 325 11.20 15.07 24.41
CA ARG A 325 11.55 14.59 25.75
C ARG A 325 10.43 13.77 26.40
N VAL A 326 9.18 14.24 26.28
CA VAL A 326 8.01 13.50 26.79
C VAL A 326 7.90 12.13 26.12
N ILE A 327 8.03 12.07 24.79
CA ILE A 327 7.96 10.79 24.07
C ILE A 327 9.15 9.86 24.42
N ALA A 328 10.36 10.42 24.60
CA ALA A 328 11.51 9.65 25.08
C ALA A 328 11.30 9.10 26.50
N TYR A 329 10.66 9.88 27.38
CA TYR A 329 10.29 9.45 28.73
C TYR A 329 9.27 8.29 28.69
N LEU A 330 8.20 8.42 27.90
CA LEU A 330 7.19 7.37 27.72
C LEU A 330 7.79 6.08 27.12
N THR A 331 8.78 6.21 26.24
CA THR A 331 9.53 5.07 25.69
C THR A 331 10.27 4.27 26.78
N ASN A 332 10.86 4.97 27.76
CA ASN A 332 11.61 4.34 28.84
C ASN A 332 10.69 3.80 29.94
N ALA A 333 9.58 4.48 30.23
CA ALA A 333 8.58 4.05 31.21
C ALA A 333 7.94 2.69 30.83
N THR A 334 7.74 2.42 29.54
CA THR A 334 7.26 1.10 29.07
C THR A 334 8.26 -0.05 29.21
N ARG A 335 9.53 0.20 29.60
CA ARG A 335 10.52 -0.86 29.83
C ARG A 335 10.64 -1.30 31.30
N ALA A 336 10.05 -0.55 32.23
CA ALA A 336 10.08 -0.80 33.67
C ALA A 336 8.86 -1.60 34.12
#